data_AF-A0A388TED4-F1
#
_entry.id   AF-A0A388TED4-F1
#
_cell.length_a   1.000
_cell.length_b   1.000
_cell.length_c   1.000
_cell.angle_alpha   90.00
_cell.angle_beta   90.00
_cell.angle_gamma   90.00
#
_symmetry.space_group_name_H-M   'P 1'
#
loop_
_entity.id
_entity.type
_entity.pdbx_description
1 polymer ?
#
loop_
_entity_poly.entity_id
_entity_poly.type
_entity_poly.pdbx_seq_one_letter_code
_entity_poly.pdbx_strand_id
1 'polypeptide(L)'
;TIFANKWLHVFTASAAEREMYLHHELENIGWSFKLRALSGYGVRTAEELLSQKDNFLREMLSGLQWHELGHGIVINELLSRKDSAFGEALAVLGANIIAVFKELLADWAPPRQKLQGPLHYFCTVSQRDANIAARQIAVYLSDNWFLGEQDDNSFANHSEITAALLLKYLGACRSVDFAGLRRELTDQRGIFYHVLSEYKRISFYLEKLIKAVDFVCGGRKVNFAELSKIYIQKVRLIEKEYPVRSLEFQVHFWAKILEDLPSLNATLLAEMKNYLAEENKRFHQFLLREYLPPNNYQTLREYICQELKNKGFYAPPDKIELDELLRYFQAA
;
A
#
# COMPACT_ATOMS: atom_id res chain seq x y z
N THR A 1 10.71 12.16 -15.57
CA THR A 1 10.18 10.77 -15.44
C THR A 1 10.45 10.30 -14.02
N ILE A 2 9.74 9.29 -13.50
CA ILE A 2 10.00 8.74 -12.14
C ILE A 2 11.48 8.40 -11.96
N PHE A 3 12.12 7.78 -12.96
CA PHE A 3 13.56 7.50 -12.96
C PHE A 3 14.42 8.75 -12.71
N ALA A 4 14.19 9.83 -13.45
CA ALA A 4 14.95 11.06 -13.29
C ALA A 4 14.66 11.75 -11.94
N ASN A 5 13.38 11.90 -11.61
CA ASN A 5 12.95 12.68 -10.43
C ASN A 5 13.29 11.98 -9.11
N LYS A 6 13.33 10.64 -9.12
CA LYS A 6 13.52 9.86 -7.89
C LYS A 6 14.93 9.30 -7.74
N TRP A 7 15.46 8.71 -8.81
CA TRP A 7 16.68 7.91 -8.75
C TRP A 7 17.90 8.70 -9.20
N LEU A 8 17.79 9.41 -10.32
CA LEU A 8 18.87 10.30 -10.76
C LEU A 8 19.04 11.49 -9.81
N HIS A 9 17.93 11.97 -9.22
CA HIS A 9 17.96 13.03 -8.22
C HIS A 9 18.87 12.71 -7.02
N VAL A 10 19.09 11.42 -6.68
CA VAL A 10 20.05 11.04 -5.62
C VAL A 10 21.44 11.60 -5.88
N PHE A 11 21.87 11.64 -7.14
CA PHE A 11 23.18 12.13 -7.57
C PHE A 11 23.21 13.64 -7.83
N THR A 12 22.05 14.24 -8.13
CA THR A 12 21.97 15.67 -8.46
C THR A 12 21.47 16.54 -7.30
N ALA A 13 21.03 15.94 -6.18
CA ALA A 13 20.67 16.68 -4.98
C ALA A 13 21.86 17.53 -4.52
N SER A 14 21.59 18.77 -4.12
CA SER A 14 22.56 19.66 -3.48
C SER A 14 22.95 19.14 -2.09
N ALA A 15 24.05 19.68 -1.53
CA ALA A 15 24.44 19.34 -0.16
C ALA A 15 23.36 19.73 0.86
N ALA A 16 22.70 20.87 0.67
CA ALA A 16 21.61 21.33 1.52
C ALA A 16 20.37 20.41 1.45
N GLU A 17 20.00 19.94 0.25
CA GLU A 17 18.91 18.96 0.10
C GLU A 17 19.27 17.62 0.77
N ARG A 18 20.52 17.16 0.62
CA ARG A 18 20.98 15.94 1.31
C ARG A 18 20.94 16.10 2.82
N GLU A 19 21.41 17.23 3.35
CA GLU A 19 21.36 17.53 4.78
C GLU A 19 19.92 17.50 5.30
N MET A 20 18.98 18.13 4.57
CA MET A 20 17.55 18.07 4.90
C MET A 20 17.05 16.62 5.01
N TYR A 21 17.32 15.79 3.99
CA TYR A 21 16.92 14.38 3.99
C TYR A 21 17.54 13.59 5.14
N LEU A 22 18.78 13.88 5.52
CA LEU A 22 19.48 13.15 6.58
C LEU A 22 19.00 13.53 7.99
N HIS A 23 18.57 14.78 8.19
CA HIS A 23 18.14 15.28 9.49
C HIS A 23 16.65 15.03 9.79
N HIS A 24 15.81 14.80 8.78
CA HIS A 24 14.43 14.38 8.99
C HIS A 24 14.32 12.85 9.03
N GLU A 25 13.92 12.28 10.18
CA GLU A 25 13.97 10.83 10.44
C GLU A 25 13.36 9.99 9.31
N LEU A 26 12.18 10.41 8.89
CA LEU A 26 11.32 9.73 7.94
C LEU A 26 11.86 9.83 6.50
N GLU A 27 12.42 10.99 6.15
CA GLU A 27 13.08 11.18 4.86
C GLU A 27 14.40 10.41 4.80
N ASN A 28 15.14 10.34 5.91
CA ASN A 28 16.39 9.60 6.01
C ASN A 28 16.16 8.10 5.79
N ILE A 29 15.11 7.54 6.40
CA ILE A 29 14.70 6.15 6.16
C ILE A 29 14.38 5.93 4.68
N GLY A 30 13.57 6.82 4.08
CA GLY A 30 13.23 6.73 2.66
C GLY A 30 14.44 6.85 1.74
N TRP A 31 15.36 7.76 2.07
CA TRP A 31 16.64 7.92 1.39
C TRP A 31 17.50 6.67 1.50
N SER A 32 17.53 6.04 2.68
CA SER A 32 18.29 4.82 2.92
C SER A 32 17.82 3.64 2.07
N PHE A 33 16.51 3.52 1.81
CA PHE A 33 16.01 2.53 0.84
C PHE A 33 16.52 2.79 -0.58
N LYS A 34 16.54 4.06 -1.01
CA LYS A 34 17.09 4.44 -2.33
C LYS A 34 18.58 4.11 -2.42
N LEU A 35 19.36 4.47 -1.40
CA LEU A 35 20.81 4.19 -1.36
C LEU A 35 21.10 2.68 -1.34
N ARG A 36 20.32 1.89 -0.59
CA ARG A 36 20.44 0.42 -0.61
C ARG A 36 20.10 -0.17 -1.97
N ALA A 37 19.05 0.30 -2.62
CA ALA A 37 18.70 -0.14 -3.97
C ALA A 37 19.83 0.17 -4.95
N LEU A 38 20.25 1.44 -5.06
CA LEU A 38 21.36 1.87 -5.93
C LEU A 38 22.63 1.06 -5.68
N SER A 39 22.95 0.85 -4.41
CA SER A 39 24.12 0.10 -4.08
C SER A 39 23.99 -1.40 -4.34
N GLY A 40 22.79 -1.96 -4.31
CA GLY A 40 22.50 -3.30 -4.79
C GLY A 40 22.79 -3.46 -6.28
N TYR A 41 22.59 -2.40 -7.08
CA TYR A 41 22.96 -2.35 -8.50
C TYR A 41 24.46 -2.10 -8.71
N GLY A 42 25.24 -1.86 -7.65
CA GLY A 42 26.65 -1.50 -7.75
C GLY A 42 26.87 -0.10 -8.33
N VAL A 43 25.86 0.78 -8.27
CA VAL A 43 25.91 2.14 -8.80
C VAL A 43 26.52 3.10 -7.76
N ARG A 44 27.47 3.91 -8.22
CA ARG A 44 28.21 4.93 -7.48
C ARG A 44 28.12 6.31 -8.12
N THR A 45 27.84 6.39 -9.42
CA THR A 45 27.70 7.66 -10.15
C THR A 45 26.41 7.73 -10.95
N ALA A 46 26.07 8.94 -11.40
CA ALA A 46 24.94 9.18 -12.29
C ALA A 46 25.10 8.45 -13.64
N GLU A 47 26.32 8.39 -14.17
CA GLU A 47 26.65 7.71 -15.43
C GLU A 47 26.46 6.20 -15.30
N GLU A 48 26.88 5.62 -14.18
CA GLU A 48 26.66 4.21 -13.88
C GLU A 48 25.16 3.90 -13.79
N LEU A 49 24.37 4.76 -13.12
CA LEU A 49 22.91 4.63 -13.07
C LEU A 49 22.29 4.67 -14.46
N LEU A 50 22.72 5.62 -15.29
CA LEU A 50 22.24 5.77 -16.67
C LEU A 50 22.56 4.56 -17.53
N SER A 51 23.74 3.95 -17.35
CA SER A 51 24.11 2.71 -18.07
C SER A 51 23.28 1.50 -17.64
N GLN A 52 22.71 1.51 -16.43
CA GLN A 52 21.82 0.46 -15.92
C GLN A 52 20.32 0.78 -16.03
N LYS A 53 19.96 1.91 -16.66
CA LYS A 53 18.58 2.42 -16.72
C LYS A 53 17.57 1.37 -17.14
N ASP A 54 17.85 0.59 -18.19
CA ASP A 54 16.90 -0.38 -18.72
C ASP A 54 16.67 -1.55 -17.77
N ASN A 55 17.73 -2.03 -17.11
CA ASN A 55 17.63 -3.06 -16.08
C ASN A 55 16.81 -2.55 -14.89
N PHE A 56 17.11 -1.34 -14.43
CA PHE A 56 16.44 -0.70 -13.30
C PHE A 56 14.94 -0.51 -13.58
N LEU A 57 14.60 0.05 -14.75
CA LEU A 57 13.22 0.26 -15.16
C LEU A 57 12.48 -1.06 -15.31
N ARG A 58 13.10 -2.09 -15.89
CA ARG A 58 12.47 -3.41 -16.01
C ARG A 58 12.14 -4.00 -14.64
N GLU A 59 13.04 -3.90 -13.67
CA GLU A 59 12.82 -4.42 -12.31
C GLU A 59 11.72 -3.65 -11.57
N MET A 60 11.72 -2.31 -11.66
CA MET A 60 10.67 -1.45 -11.10
C MET A 60 9.29 -1.73 -11.74
N LEU A 61 9.24 -1.77 -13.07
CA LEU A 61 8.00 -2.06 -13.82
C LEU A 61 7.48 -3.48 -13.55
N SER A 62 8.36 -4.45 -13.29
CA SER A 62 7.94 -5.80 -12.92
C SER A 62 7.16 -5.78 -11.60
N GLY A 63 7.66 -5.07 -10.58
CA GLY A 63 6.96 -4.93 -9.30
C GLY A 63 5.56 -4.33 -9.47
N LEU A 64 5.46 -3.22 -10.20
CA LEU A 64 4.18 -2.57 -10.51
C LEU A 64 3.24 -3.49 -11.29
N GLN A 65 3.74 -4.17 -12.33
CA GLN A 65 2.92 -5.07 -13.12
C GLN A 65 2.34 -6.21 -12.26
N TRP A 66 3.13 -6.81 -11.38
CA TRP A 66 2.64 -7.87 -10.50
C TRP A 66 1.65 -7.33 -9.44
N HIS A 67 1.81 -6.09 -8.99
CA HIS A 67 0.83 -5.43 -8.12
C HIS A 67 -0.54 -5.32 -8.82
N GLU A 68 -0.60 -4.80 -10.05
CA GLU A 68 -1.85 -4.70 -10.80
C GLU A 68 -2.48 -6.08 -11.08
N LEU A 69 -1.66 -7.10 -11.36
CA LEU A 69 -2.13 -8.47 -11.50
C LEU A 69 -2.65 -9.03 -10.17
N GLY A 70 -2.08 -8.62 -9.05
CA GLY A 70 -2.54 -8.90 -7.69
C GLY A 70 -3.96 -8.39 -7.45
N HIS A 71 -4.29 -7.16 -7.85
CA HIS A 71 -5.67 -6.67 -7.84
C HIS A 71 -6.59 -7.59 -8.64
N GLY A 72 -6.16 -7.99 -9.85
CA GLY A 72 -6.90 -8.92 -10.70
C GLY A 72 -7.25 -10.24 -10.00
N ILE A 73 -6.31 -10.80 -9.23
CA ILE A 73 -6.54 -12.03 -8.43
C ILE A 73 -7.58 -11.78 -7.33
N VAL A 74 -7.40 -10.71 -6.54
CA VAL A 74 -8.25 -10.44 -5.38
C VAL A 74 -9.68 -10.13 -5.81
N ILE A 75 -9.85 -9.25 -6.79
CA ILE A 75 -11.14 -8.78 -7.29
C ILE A 75 -11.92 -9.91 -7.98
N ASN A 76 -11.26 -10.70 -8.84
CA ASN A 76 -11.96 -11.67 -9.68
C ASN A 76 -12.11 -13.06 -9.04
N GLU A 77 -11.23 -13.44 -8.12
CA GLU A 77 -11.19 -14.81 -7.59
C GLU A 77 -11.53 -14.93 -6.10
N LEU A 78 -11.30 -13.87 -5.30
CA LEU A 78 -11.37 -13.96 -3.83
C LEU A 78 -12.51 -13.14 -3.22
N LEU A 79 -12.92 -12.08 -3.90
CA LEU A 79 -14.07 -11.24 -3.53
C LEU A 79 -15.29 -11.59 -4.38
N SER A 80 -16.47 -11.45 -3.79
CA SER A 80 -17.68 -11.42 -4.62
C SER A 80 -17.70 -10.10 -5.40
N ARG A 81 -18.38 -10.08 -6.57
CA ARG A 81 -18.54 -8.84 -7.36
C ARG A 81 -19.11 -7.70 -6.51
N LYS A 82 -19.99 -8.04 -5.58
CA LYS A 82 -20.64 -7.11 -4.66
C LYS A 82 -19.63 -6.52 -3.67
N ASP A 83 -18.84 -7.37 -3.00
CA ASP A 83 -17.85 -6.92 -2.02
C ASP A 83 -16.77 -6.07 -2.70
N SER A 84 -16.33 -6.48 -3.89
CA SER A 84 -15.36 -5.72 -4.69
C SER A 84 -15.89 -4.35 -5.07
N ALA A 85 -17.10 -4.28 -5.65
CA ALA A 85 -17.65 -3.01 -6.11
C ALA A 85 -17.90 -2.02 -4.96
N PHE A 86 -18.45 -2.51 -3.84
CA PHE A 86 -18.70 -1.66 -2.69
C PHE A 86 -17.41 -1.23 -1.99
N GLY A 87 -16.48 -2.17 -1.75
CA GLY A 87 -15.22 -1.86 -1.09
C GLY A 87 -14.33 -0.91 -1.90
N GLU A 88 -14.30 -1.05 -3.22
CA GLU A 88 -13.61 -0.10 -4.10
C GLU A 88 -14.25 1.28 -4.09
N ALA A 89 -15.58 1.36 -4.07
CA ALA A 89 -16.29 2.63 -3.99
C ALA A 89 -16.03 3.40 -2.70
N LEU A 90 -15.66 2.75 -1.59
CA LEU A 90 -15.33 3.44 -0.33
C LEU A 90 -14.11 4.37 -0.46
N ALA A 91 -13.30 4.25 -1.52
CA ALA A 91 -12.22 5.19 -1.80
C ALA A 91 -12.72 6.65 -1.99
N VAL A 92 -13.98 6.87 -2.40
CA VAL A 92 -14.53 8.24 -2.51
C VAL A 92 -14.66 8.96 -1.16
N LEU A 93 -14.63 8.21 -0.05
CA LEU A 93 -14.64 8.78 1.29
C LEU A 93 -13.26 9.28 1.74
N GLY A 94 -12.25 9.18 0.86
CA GLY A 94 -10.86 9.56 1.10
C GLY A 94 -10.02 8.39 1.63
N ALA A 95 -8.82 8.72 2.11
CA ALA A 95 -7.90 7.83 2.79
C ALA A 95 -8.60 6.99 3.88
N ASN A 96 -8.67 5.67 3.71
CA ASN A 96 -9.27 4.80 4.73
C ASN A 96 -8.69 3.38 4.71
N ILE A 97 -8.96 2.62 5.77
CA ILE A 97 -8.41 1.28 5.97
C ILE A 97 -8.83 0.27 4.89
N ILE A 98 -10.01 0.41 4.28
CA ILE A 98 -10.44 -0.47 3.17
C ILE A 98 -9.59 -0.21 1.93
N ALA A 99 -9.29 1.05 1.61
CA ALA A 99 -8.40 1.39 0.52
C ALA A 99 -7.00 0.81 0.78
N VAL A 100 -6.47 0.96 1.99
CA VAL A 100 -5.18 0.37 2.37
C VAL A 100 -5.19 -1.16 2.27
N PHE A 101 -6.25 -1.83 2.74
CA PHE A 101 -6.39 -3.28 2.60
C PHE A 101 -6.44 -3.73 1.15
N LYS A 102 -7.06 -2.96 0.23
CA LYS A 102 -7.08 -3.28 -1.20
C LYS A 102 -5.67 -3.36 -1.79
N GLU A 103 -4.83 -2.36 -1.49
CA GLU A 103 -3.43 -2.31 -1.92
C GLU A 103 -2.61 -3.45 -1.32
N LEU A 104 -2.73 -3.68 0.00
CA LEU A 104 -2.04 -4.77 0.68
C LEU A 104 -2.42 -6.15 0.13
N LEU A 105 -3.70 -6.37 -0.15
CA LEU A 105 -4.17 -7.63 -0.73
C LEU A 105 -3.61 -7.85 -2.13
N ALA A 106 -3.39 -6.79 -2.92
CA ALA A 106 -2.73 -6.91 -4.22
C ALA A 106 -1.26 -7.30 -4.08
N ASP A 107 -0.56 -6.65 -3.16
CA ASP A 107 0.86 -6.92 -2.89
C ASP A 107 1.12 -8.34 -2.38
N TRP A 108 0.21 -8.82 -1.52
CA TRP A 108 0.25 -10.14 -0.89
C TRP A 108 -0.54 -11.22 -1.66
N ALA A 109 -1.07 -10.91 -2.85
CA ALA A 109 -1.98 -11.80 -3.55
C ALA A 109 -1.36 -13.20 -3.78
N PRO A 110 -2.06 -14.29 -3.38
CA PRO A 110 -1.53 -15.63 -3.53
C PRO A 110 -1.44 -16.02 -5.02
N PRO A 111 -0.56 -16.96 -5.39
CA PRO A 111 -0.42 -17.39 -6.77
C PRO A 111 -1.71 -18.06 -7.27
N ARG A 112 -2.15 -17.66 -8.46
CA ARG A 112 -3.31 -18.22 -9.17
C ARG A 112 -2.94 -18.44 -10.62
N GLN A 113 -2.84 -19.71 -11.01
CA GLN A 113 -2.35 -20.12 -12.33
C GLN A 113 -0.96 -19.51 -12.62
N LYS A 114 -0.87 -18.56 -13.55
CA LYS A 114 0.36 -17.85 -13.93
C LYS A 114 0.47 -16.45 -13.29
N LEU A 115 -0.52 -16.04 -12.51
CA LEU A 115 -0.59 -14.75 -11.85
C LEU A 115 -0.16 -14.88 -10.37
N GLN A 116 0.39 -13.81 -9.81
CA GLN A 116 0.76 -13.72 -8.39
C GLN A 116 0.94 -12.26 -8.01
N GLY A 117 0.92 -11.96 -6.70
CA GLY A 117 1.34 -10.66 -6.19
C GLY A 117 2.87 -10.44 -6.28
N PRO A 118 3.34 -9.19 -6.17
CA PRO A 118 4.75 -8.82 -6.26
C PRO A 118 5.61 -9.51 -5.21
N LEU A 119 5.13 -9.72 -3.98
CA LEU A 119 5.92 -10.36 -2.94
C LEU A 119 6.18 -11.86 -3.22
N HIS A 120 5.19 -12.56 -3.79
CA HIS A 120 5.38 -13.93 -4.30
C HIS A 120 6.34 -13.96 -5.48
N TYR A 121 6.28 -12.96 -6.36
CA TYR A 121 7.23 -12.81 -7.46
C TYR A 121 8.66 -12.62 -6.96
N PHE A 122 8.90 -11.72 -5.99
CA PHE A 122 10.23 -11.52 -5.41
C PHE A 122 10.76 -12.81 -4.76
N CYS A 123 9.91 -13.55 -4.04
CA CYS A 123 10.27 -14.86 -3.50
C CYS A 123 10.66 -15.85 -4.62
N THR A 124 9.96 -15.84 -5.75
CA THR A 124 10.29 -16.69 -6.91
C THR A 124 11.63 -16.28 -7.54
N VAL A 125 11.88 -14.97 -7.69
CA VAL A 125 13.17 -14.44 -8.20
C VAL A 125 14.31 -14.84 -7.28
N SER A 126 14.09 -14.78 -5.96
CA SER A 126 15.13 -15.08 -4.95
C SER A 126 15.67 -16.51 -5.03
N GLN A 127 14.88 -17.46 -5.55
CA GLN A 127 15.31 -18.84 -5.76
C GLN A 127 16.35 -18.98 -6.88
N ARG A 128 16.42 -17.98 -7.78
CA ARG A 128 17.39 -17.92 -8.87
C ARG A 128 18.54 -16.97 -8.54
N ASP A 129 18.20 -15.81 -7.98
CA ASP A 129 19.16 -14.79 -7.58
C ASP A 129 18.57 -13.94 -6.44
N ALA A 130 19.03 -14.21 -5.22
CA ALA A 130 18.61 -13.50 -4.02
C ALA A 130 19.01 -12.01 -4.04
N ASN A 131 20.09 -11.65 -4.74
CA ASN A 131 20.54 -10.26 -4.82
C ASN A 131 19.62 -9.43 -5.74
N ILE A 132 19.17 -10.00 -6.87
CA ILE A 132 18.12 -9.37 -7.71
C ILE A 132 16.85 -9.15 -6.88
N ALA A 133 16.38 -10.19 -6.18
CA ALA A 133 15.15 -10.06 -5.40
C ALA A 133 15.27 -9.03 -4.26
N ALA A 134 16.42 -8.96 -3.59
CA ALA A 134 16.67 -7.98 -2.53
C ALA A 134 16.66 -6.54 -3.08
N ARG A 135 17.24 -6.32 -4.27
CA ARG A 135 17.14 -5.02 -4.97
C ARG A 135 15.70 -4.67 -5.30
N GLN A 136 14.93 -5.62 -5.84
CA GLN A 136 13.53 -5.40 -6.19
C GLN A 136 12.69 -5.00 -4.98
N ILE A 137 12.91 -5.64 -3.82
CA ILE A 137 12.26 -5.23 -2.57
C ILE A 137 12.70 -3.83 -2.15
N ALA A 138 13.98 -3.47 -2.25
CA ALA A 138 14.45 -2.13 -1.91
C ALA A 138 13.85 -1.05 -2.84
N VAL A 139 13.75 -1.33 -4.14
CA VAL A 139 13.07 -0.46 -5.11
C VAL A 139 11.59 -0.33 -4.76
N TYR A 140 10.89 -1.45 -4.56
CA TYR A 140 9.49 -1.48 -4.19
C TYR A 140 9.20 -0.71 -2.90
N LEU A 141 10.01 -0.91 -1.85
CA LEU A 141 9.88 -0.18 -0.60
C LEU A 141 10.15 1.30 -0.80
N SER A 142 11.16 1.69 -1.60
CA SER A 142 11.41 3.11 -1.92
C SER A 142 10.25 3.81 -2.64
N ASP A 143 9.40 3.07 -3.37
CA ASP A 143 8.22 3.59 -4.07
C ASP A 143 7.04 3.79 -3.12
N ASN A 144 6.99 3.07 -2.00
CA ASN A 144 6.06 3.36 -0.92
C ASN A 144 6.53 4.64 -0.22
N TRP A 145 5.75 5.70 -0.37
CA TRP A 145 6.12 7.07 0.01
C TRP A 145 6.50 7.09 1.49
N PHE A 146 7.79 7.26 1.74
CA PHE A 146 8.33 7.25 3.09
C PHE A 146 8.08 8.61 3.72
N LEU A 147 6.93 8.71 4.38
CA LEU A 147 6.80 9.34 5.68
C LEU A 147 7.08 10.88 5.72
N GLY A 148 7.33 11.53 4.58
CA GLY A 148 7.73 12.95 4.49
C GLY A 148 6.62 13.91 4.07
N GLU A 149 5.63 13.48 3.28
CA GLU A 149 4.50 14.34 2.91
C GLU A 149 3.38 14.20 3.94
N GLN A 150 3.28 15.18 4.84
CA GLN A 150 2.26 15.22 5.90
C GLN A 150 0.83 15.36 5.38
N ASP A 151 0.63 15.74 4.12
CA ASP A 151 -0.70 16.09 3.59
C ASP A 151 -1.48 14.90 3.02
N ASP A 152 -0.82 13.79 2.66
CA ASP A 152 -1.52 12.60 2.13
C ASP A 152 -1.55 11.44 3.15
N ASN A 153 -2.48 11.54 4.09
CA ASN A 153 -2.73 10.54 5.12
C ASN A 153 -2.99 9.12 4.56
N SER A 154 -3.37 8.96 3.29
CA SER A 154 -3.64 7.64 2.68
C SER A 154 -2.36 6.84 2.44
N PHE A 155 -1.39 7.44 1.74
CA PHE A 155 -0.15 6.78 1.38
C PHE A 155 0.73 6.54 2.60
N ALA A 156 0.72 7.47 3.57
CA ALA A 156 1.45 7.28 4.83
C ALA A 156 0.98 6.00 5.56
N ASN A 157 -0.32 5.78 5.67
CA ASN A 157 -0.88 4.62 6.36
C ASN A 157 -0.59 3.30 5.63
N HIS A 158 -0.71 3.29 4.30
CA HIS A 158 -0.34 2.13 3.49
C HIS A 158 1.14 1.80 3.65
N SER A 159 2.03 2.79 3.49
CA SER A 159 3.47 2.62 3.64
C SER A 159 3.86 2.09 5.02
N GLU A 160 3.25 2.61 6.09
CA GLU A 160 3.49 2.14 7.46
C GLU A 160 3.15 0.66 7.61
N ILE A 161 1.94 0.26 7.19
CA ILE A 161 1.51 -1.12 7.31
C ILE A 161 2.39 -2.03 6.45
N THR A 162 2.66 -1.66 5.19
CA THR A 162 3.53 -2.44 4.30
C THR A 162 4.94 -2.60 4.88
N ALA A 163 5.52 -1.53 5.42
CA ALA A 163 6.82 -1.58 6.09
C ALA A 163 6.78 -2.50 7.33
N ALA A 164 5.77 -2.38 8.19
CA ALA A 164 5.60 -3.24 9.36
C ALA A 164 5.51 -4.72 8.97
N LEU A 165 4.74 -5.05 7.94
CA LEU A 165 4.59 -6.43 7.48
C LEU A 165 5.89 -7.01 6.94
N LEU A 166 6.68 -6.22 6.22
CA LEU A 166 7.94 -6.66 5.63
C LEU A 166 9.11 -6.64 6.61
N LEU A 167 9.07 -5.81 7.66
CA LEU A 167 10.15 -5.63 8.64
C LEU A 167 10.62 -6.93 9.30
N LYS A 168 9.73 -7.90 9.50
CA LYS A 168 10.04 -9.23 10.04
C LYS A 168 11.02 -10.01 9.15
N TYR A 169 11.06 -9.70 7.86
CA TYR A 169 11.86 -10.40 6.86
C TYR A 169 13.06 -9.58 6.39
N LEU A 170 13.12 -8.29 6.71
CA LEU A 170 14.28 -7.44 6.43
C LEU A 170 15.35 -7.67 7.51
N GLY A 171 16.54 -8.05 7.09
CA GLY A 171 17.72 -8.14 7.96
C GLY A 171 18.63 -6.91 7.84
N ALA A 172 19.71 -6.93 8.62
CA ALA A 172 20.82 -6.02 8.41
C ALA A 172 21.50 -6.31 7.05
N CYS A 173 22.29 -5.38 6.54
CA CYS A 173 23.24 -5.68 5.46
C CYS A 173 22.59 -6.22 4.16
N ARG A 174 21.43 -5.65 3.77
CA ARG A 174 20.62 -6.04 2.59
C ARG A 174 20.07 -7.48 2.59
N SER A 175 20.24 -8.21 3.69
CA SER A 175 19.68 -9.55 3.77
C SER A 175 18.15 -9.49 3.86
N VAL A 176 17.50 -10.44 3.19
CA VAL A 176 16.04 -10.63 3.25
C VAL A 176 15.78 -12.11 3.49
N ASP A 177 14.99 -12.43 4.50
CA ASP A 177 14.51 -13.79 4.76
C ASP A 177 13.37 -14.16 3.79
N PHE A 178 13.74 -14.47 2.54
CA PHE A 178 12.79 -14.92 1.52
C PHE A 178 12.12 -16.25 1.89
N ALA A 179 12.77 -17.10 2.68
CA ALA A 179 12.19 -18.37 3.10
C ALA A 179 11.07 -18.15 4.13
N GLY A 180 11.30 -17.28 5.12
CA GLY A 180 10.27 -16.81 6.05
C GLY A 180 9.12 -16.12 5.33
N LEU A 181 9.43 -15.15 4.48
CA LEU A 181 8.41 -14.40 3.72
C LEU A 181 7.55 -15.34 2.87
N ARG A 182 8.17 -16.27 2.14
CA ARG A 182 7.44 -17.25 1.32
C ARG A 182 6.53 -18.14 2.16
N ARG A 183 6.96 -18.58 3.35
CA ARG A 183 6.10 -19.38 4.25
C ARG A 183 4.87 -18.61 4.66
N GLU A 184 5.03 -17.37 5.14
CA GLU A 184 3.91 -16.50 5.53
C GLU A 184 2.96 -16.26 4.37
N LEU A 185 3.49 -15.94 3.19
CA LEU A 185 2.74 -15.72 1.96
C LEU A 185 1.90 -16.92 1.50
N THR A 186 2.21 -18.13 1.98
CA THR A 186 1.46 -19.37 1.69
C THR A 186 0.59 -19.86 2.84
N ASP A 187 0.69 -19.24 4.03
CA ASP A 187 -0.07 -19.66 5.19
C ASP A 187 -1.53 -19.21 5.06
N GLN A 188 -2.46 -20.19 5.16
CA GLN A 188 -3.90 -19.92 5.14
C GLN A 188 -4.40 -19.18 6.37
N ARG A 189 -3.58 -19.11 7.43
CA ARG A 189 -3.82 -18.32 8.64
C ARG A 189 -2.93 -17.08 8.71
N GLY A 190 -2.13 -16.83 7.66
CA GLY A 190 -1.23 -15.69 7.59
C GLY A 190 -1.95 -14.36 7.39
N ILE A 191 -1.16 -13.28 7.38
CA ILE A 191 -1.66 -11.91 7.33
C ILE A 191 -2.61 -11.64 6.14
N PHE A 192 -2.36 -12.23 4.96
CA PHE A 192 -3.19 -12.04 3.78
C PHE A 192 -4.66 -12.39 4.05
N TYR A 193 -4.91 -13.58 4.61
CA TYR A 193 -6.28 -14.05 4.86
C TYR A 193 -6.94 -13.30 6.03
N HIS A 194 -6.15 -12.86 7.00
CA HIS A 194 -6.63 -11.97 8.05
C HIS A 194 -7.11 -10.63 7.46
N VAL A 195 -6.29 -9.96 6.65
CA VAL A 195 -6.67 -8.70 5.97
C VAL A 195 -7.88 -8.90 5.05
N LEU A 196 -7.95 -10.00 4.31
CA LEU A 196 -9.09 -10.31 3.45
C LEU A 196 -10.39 -10.49 4.25
N SER A 197 -10.30 -11.13 5.41
CA SER A 197 -11.43 -11.30 6.33
C SER A 197 -11.90 -9.96 6.88
N GLU A 198 -10.97 -9.12 7.33
CA GLU A 198 -11.28 -7.80 7.88
C GLU A 198 -11.86 -6.86 6.81
N TYR A 199 -11.32 -6.88 5.59
CA TYR A 199 -11.90 -6.18 4.44
C TYR A 199 -13.36 -6.56 4.25
N LYS A 200 -13.67 -7.86 4.14
CA LYS A 200 -15.04 -8.35 3.96
C LYS A 200 -15.95 -7.96 5.12
N ARG A 201 -15.48 -8.08 6.36
CA ARG A 201 -16.24 -7.73 7.57
C ARG A 201 -16.63 -6.25 7.59
N ILE A 202 -15.66 -5.36 7.37
CA ILE A 202 -15.85 -3.91 7.39
C ILE A 202 -16.77 -3.49 6.23
N SER A 203 -16.51 -3.96 5.00
CA SER A 203 -17.35 -3.69 3.83
C SER A 203 -18.79 -4.14 4.07
N PHE A 204 -19.00 -5.35 4.59
CA PHE A 204 -20.34 -5.86 4.87
C PHE A 204 -21.07 -5.04 5.94
N TYR A 205 -20.37 -4.63 7.00
CA TYR A 205 -20.95 -3.78 8.06
C TYR A 205 -21.40 -2.43 7.51
N LEU A 206 -20.52 -1.74 6.77
CA LEU A 206 -20.81 -0.43 6.20
C LEU A 206 -21.95 -0.48 5.17
N GLU A 207 -21.98 -1.52 4.34
CA GLU A 207 -23.08 -1.72 3.39
C GLU A 207 -24.42 -1.89 4.11
N LYS A 208 -24.43 -2.70 5.19
CA LYS A 208 -25.63 -2.87 6.04
C LYS A 208 -26.06 -1.56 6.68
N LEU A 209 -25.12 -0.75 7.15
CA LEU A 209 -25.41 0.54 7.77
C LEU A 209 -26.12 1.48 6.77
N ILE A 210 -25.60 1.58 5.54
CA ILE A 210 -26.23 2.36 4.46
C ILE A 210 -27.64 1.83 4.16
N LYS A 211 -27.81 0.51 4.08
CA LYS A 211 -29.09 -0.11 3.73
C LYS A 211 -30.17 0.02 4.81
N ALA A 212 -29.77 0.25 6.06
CA ALA A 212 -30.68 0.28 7.20
C ALA A 212 -31.29 1.67 7.47
N VAL A 213 -30.75 2.73 6.87
CA VAL A 213 -31.23 4.10 7.11
C VAL A 213 -32.17 4.58 6.01
N ASP A 214 -32.91 5.64 6.35
CA ASP A 214 -33.62 6.45 5.38
C ASP A 214 -32.77 7.66 4.94
N PHE A 215 -33.06 8.17 3.75
CA PHE A 215 -32.34 9.26 3.09
C PHE A 215 -33.29 10.40 2.76
N VAL A 216 -32.77 11.63 2.66
CA VAL A 216 -33.53 12.79 2.17
C VAL A 216 -33.11 13.10 0.73
N CYS A 217 -34.00 12.86 -0.23
CA CYS A 217 -33.76 13.12 -1.64
C CYS A 217 -34.83 14.06 -2.19
N GLY A 218 -34.43 15.26 -2.64
CA GLY A 218 -35.38 16.26 -3.16
C GLY A 218 -36.47 16.67 -2.16
N GLY A 219 -36.12 16.73 -0.86
CA GLY A 219 -37.05 17.06 0.23
C GLY A 219 -37.98 15.91 0.65
N ARG A 220 -37.85 14.72 0.06
CA ARG A 220 -38.63 13.53 0.44
C ARG A 220 -37.77 12.50 1.14
N LYS A 221 -38.36 11.84 2.14
CA LYS A 221 -37.74 10.70 2.83
C LYS A 221 -37.90 9.45 1.96
N VAL A 222 -36.80 8.79 1.64
CA VAL A 222 -36.76 7.57 0.82
C VAL A 222 -35.92 6.50 1.50
N ASN A 223 -36.30 5.23 1.37
CA ASN A 223 -35.48 4.12 1.88
C ASN A 223 -34.41 3.70 0.86
N PHE A 224 -33.52 2.78 1.22
CA PHE A 224 -32.46 2.32 0.32
C PHE A 224 -32.98 1.70 -0.99
N ALA A 225 -34.09 0.97 -0.97
CA ALA A 225 -34.63 0.33 -2.17
C ALA A 225 -35.12 1.37 -3.19
N GLU A 226 -35.70 2.47 -2.72
CA GLU A 226 -36.08 3.61 -3.54
C GLU A 226 -34.87 4.41 -4.01
N LEU A 227 -33.91 4.66 -3.11
CA LEU A 227 -32.63 5.32 -3.45
C LEU A 227 -31.90 4.54 -4.56
N SER A 228 -31.80 3.22 -4.43
CA SER A 228 -31.14 2.35 -5.40
C SER A 228 -31.75 2.50 -6.81
N LYS A 229 -33.08 2.59 -6.94
CA LYS A 229 -33.73 2.82 -8.24
C LYS A 229 -33.31 4.14 -8.88
N ILE A 230 -33.19 5.20 -8.08
CA ILE A 230 -32.74 6.52 -8.54
C ILE A 230 -31.29 6.44 -9.05
N TYR A 231 -30.39 5.81 -8.30
CA TYR A 231 -28.98 5.73 -8.68
C TYR A 231 -28.72 4.76 -9.82
N ILE A 232 -29.51 3.68 -9.95
CA ILE A 232 -29.46 2.81 -11.14
C ILE A 232 -29.73 3.62 -12.42
N GLN A 233 -30.70 4.55 -12.39
CA GLN A 233 -30.98 5.41 -13.54
C GLN A 233 -29.81 6.36 -13.83
N LYS A 234 -29.20 6.96 -12.80
CA LYS A 234 -27.99 7.80 -12.96
C LYS A 234 -26.83 7.01 -13.58
N VAL A 235 -26.55 5.82 -13.05
CA VAL A 235 -25.43 4.98 -13.49
C VAL A 235 -25.66 4.45 -14.89
N ARG A 236 -26.90 4.15 -15.29
CA ARG A 236 -27.23 3.69 -16.66
C ARG A 236 -26.78 4.69 -17.75
N LEU A 237 -26.69 5.97 -17.42
CA LEU A 237 -26.20 7.00 -18.35
C LEU A 237 -24.68 6.91 -18.57
N ILE A 238 -23.96 6.33 -17.63
CA ILE A 238 -22.51 6.11 -17.64
C ILE A 238 -22.22 4.71 -18.21
N GLU A 239 -22.83 3.69 -17.60
CA GLU A 239 -22.63 2.26 -17.86
C GLU A 239 -23.66 1.70 -18.86
N LYS A 240 -23.65 2.22 -20.08
CA LYS A 240 -24.69 1.96 -21.10
C LYS A 240 -24.75 0.50 -21.54
N GLU A 241 -23.64 -0.21 -21.48
CA GLU A 241 -23.49 -1.58 -22.01
C GLU A 241 -23.94 -2.66 -21.01
N TYR A 242 -23.99 -2.35 -19.72
CA TYR A 242 -24.32 -3.34 -18.68
C TYR A 242 -25.83 -3.47 -18.44
N PRO A 243 -26.37 -4.70 -18.33
CA PRO A 243 -27.80 -4.88 -18.06
C PRO A 243 -28.19 -4.26 -16.71
N VAL A 244 -29.42 -3.72 -16.61
CA VAL A 244 -29.89 -2.99 -15.41
C VAL A 244 -29.68 -3.78 -14.12
N ARG A 245 -29.95 -5.09 -14.15
CA ARG A 245 -29.77 -6.00 -13.01
C ARG A 245 -28.33 -6.16 -12.52
N SER A 246 -27.33 -5.73 -13.30
CA SER A 246 -25.92 -5.80 -12.91
C SER A 246 -25.34 -4.45 -12.49
N LEU A 247 -26.10 -3.35 -12.60
CA LEU A 247 -25.59 -2.02 -12.31
C LEU A 247 -25.29 -1.80 -10.83
N GLU A 248 -26.03 -2.45 -9.92
CA GLU A 248 -25.74 -2.38 -8.48
C GLU A 248 -24.42 -3.07 -8.07
N PHE A 249 -23.84 -3.88 -8.95
CA PHE A 249 -22.54 -4.52 -8.76
C PHE A 249 -21.41 -3.75 -9.47
N GLN A 250 -21.67 -2.53 -9.92
CA GLN A 250 -20.65 -1.65 -10.47
C GLN A 250 -20.15 -0.67 -9.41
N VAL A 251 -18.86 -0.37 -9.43
CA VAL A 251 -18.24 0.63 -8.53
C VAL A 251 -18.96 1.97 -8.62
N HIS A 252 -19.29 2.42 -9.84
CA HIS A 252 -19.98 3.69 -10.10
C HIS A 252 -21.32 3.83 -9.36
N PHE A 253 -22.05 2.73 -9.13
CA PHE A 253 -23.29 2.78 -8.38
C PHE A 253 -23.07 3.16 -6.91
N TRP A 254 -22.15 2.48 -6.26
CA TRP A 254 -21.82 2.74 -4.87
C TRP A 254 -21.10 4.07 -4.70
N ALA A 255 -20.15 4.38 -5.59
CA ALA A 255 -19.41 5.64 -5.57
C ALA A 255 -20.35 6.84 -5.63
N LYS A 256 -21.34 6.84 -6.54
CA LYS A 256 -22.31 7.94 -6.65
C LYS A 256 -23.18 8.10 -5.41
N ILE A 257 -23.59 7.01 -4.76
CA ILE A 257 -24.34 7.09 -3.50
C ILE A 257 -23.47 7.73 -2.42
N LEU A 258 -22.22 7.26 -2.28
CA LEU A 258 -21.27 7.74 -1.28
C LEU A 258 -20.84 9.20 -1.50
N GLU A 259 -20.66 9.63 -2.75
CA GLU A 259 -20.38 11.03 -3.14
C GLU A 259 -21.53 11.96 -2.75
N ASP A 260 -22.79 11.51 -2.92
CA ASP A 260 -23.97 12.31 -2.62
C ASP A 260 -24.39 12.22 -1.14
N LEU A 261 -23.81 11.32 -0.33
CA LEU A 261 -24.12 11.15 1.10
C LEU A 261 -24.10 12.45 1.93
N PRO A 262 -23.19 13.43 1.73
CA PRO A 262 -23.24 14.70 2.47
C PRO A 262 -24.60 15.39 2.36
N SER A 263 -25.26 15.29 1.20
CA SER A 263 -26.59 15.87 0.96
C SER A 263 -27.74 14.93 1.34
N LEU A 264 -27.54 13.62 1.21
CA LEU A 264 -28.58 12.62 1.47
C LEU A 264 -28.73 12.30 2.97
N ASN A 265 -27.61 12.18 3.69
CA ASN A 265 -27.51 11.83 5.10
C ASN A 265 -26.10 12.11 5.67
N ALA A 266 -25.84 13.37 6.08
CA ALA A 266 -24.54 13.78 6.63
C ALA A 266 -24.16 13.05 7.94
N THR A 267 -25.15 12.65 8.76
CA THR A 267 -24.90 11.91 10.01
C THR A 267 -24.34 10.53 9.73
N LEU A 268 -24.94 9.79 8.78
CA LEU A 268 -24.43 8.49 8.35
C LEU A 268 -22.99 8.61 7.82
N LEU A 269 -22.71 9.63 7.00
CA LEU A 269 -21.36 9.86 6.49
C LEU A 269 -20.33 10.02 7.63
N ALA A 270 -20.67 10.80 8.65
CA ALA A 270 -19.80 11.00 9.81
C ALA A 270 -19.60 9.68 10.59
N GLU A 271 -20.66 8.90 10.79
CA GLU A 271 -20.61 7.59 11.45
C GLU A 271 -19.70 6.61 10.69
N MET A 272 -19.85 6.53 9.36
CA MET A 272 -19.01 5.67 8.51
C MET A 272 -17.53 6.07 8.58
N LYS A 273 -17.22 7.37 8.51
CA LYS A 273 -15.83 7.86 8.61
C LYS A 273 -15.22 7.55 9.98
N ASN A 274 -15.98 7.74 11.06
CA ASN A 274 -15.53 7.41 12.41
C ASN A 274 -15.27 5.91 12.56
N TYR A 275 -16.16 5.08 12.03
CA TYR A 275 -15.98 3.62 12.04
C TYR A 275 -14.72 3.19 11.29
N LEU A 276 -14.50 3.70 10.08
CA LEU A 276 -13.28 3.41 9.29
C LEU A 276 -12.00 3.86 10.01
N ALA A 277 -12.02 5.02 10.68
CA ALA A 277 -10.89 5.50 11.46
C ALA A 277 -10.60 4.62 12.68
N GLU A 278 -11.64 4.10 13.34
CA GLU A 278 -11.47 3.19 14.48
C GLU A 278 -10.96 1.82 14.05
N GLU A 279 -11.45 1.28 12.93
CA GLU A 279 -10.94 0.04 12.35
C GLU A 279 -9.48 0.17 11.91
N ASN A 280 -9.05 1.35 11.42
CA ASN A 280 -7.64 1.62 11.16
C ASN A 280 -6.78 1.51 12.43
N LYS A 281 -7.20 2.16 13.53
CA LYS A 281 -6.50 2.09 14.82
C LYS A 281 -6.45 0.67 15.36
N ARG A 282 -7.56 -0.06 15.26
CA ARG A 282 -7.66 -1.46 15.67
C ARG A 282 -6.67 -2.33 14.91
N PHE A 283 -6.55 -2.13 13.60
CA PHE A 283 -5.60 -2.88 12.79
C PHE A 283 -4.14 -2.56 13.15
N HIS A 284 -3.81 -1.30 13.41
CA HIS A 284 -2.49 -0.91 13.92
C HIS A 284 -2.16 -1.59 15.26
N GLN A 285 -3.12 -1.65 16.18
CA GLN A 285 -2.96 -2.33 17.45
C GLN A 285 -2.79 -3.85 17.28
N PHE A 286 -3.55 -4.47 16.38
CA PHE A 286 -3.39 -5.87 16.02
C PHE A 286 -1.96 -6.13 15.52
N LEU A 287 -1.44 -5.28 14.61
CA LEU A 287 -0.07 -5.43 14.12
C LEU A 287 0.95 -5.39 15.25
N LEU A 288 0.88 -4.37 16.11
CA LEU A 288 1.80 -4.20 17.23
C LEU A 288 1.76 -5.32 18.27
N ARG A 289 0.57 -5.81 18.60
CA ARG A 289 0.35 -6.69 19.75
C ARG A 289 0.33 -8.17 19.39
N GLU A 290 -0.11 -8.50 18.19
CA GLU A 290 -0.41 -9.88 17.80
C GLU A 290 0.46 -10.37 16.63
N TYR A 291 0.77 -9.50 15.66
CA TYR A 291 1.49 -9.91 14.45
C TYR A 291 3.01 -9.73 14.54
N LEU A 292 3.45 -8.59 15.07
CA LEU A 292 4.86 -8.23 15.21
C LEU A 292 5.47 -8.90 16.45
N PRO A 293 6.81 -9.07 16.48
CA PRO A 293 7.51 -9.55 17.68
C PRO A 293 7.16 -8.73 18.92
N PRO A 294 7.15 -9.33 20.13
CA PRO A 294 6.90 -8.63 21.37
C PRO A 294 7.78 -7.38 21.50
N ASN A 295 7.16 -6.25 21.80
CA ASN A 295 7.80 -4.95 21.84
C ASN A 295 7.10 -4.03 22.85
N ASN A 296 7.73 -2.89 23.17
CA ASN A 296 7.24 -1.92 24.13
C ASN A 296 6.86 -0.57 23.49
N TYR A 297 6.72 -0.52 22.16
CA TYR A 297 6.41 0.74 21.47
C TYR A 297 4.93 1.09 21.62
N GLN A 298 4.62 2.39 21.65
CA GLN A 298 3.25 2.85 21.82
C GLN A 298 2.50 2.90 20.49
N THR A 299 3.21 3.17 19.40
CA THR A 299 2.64 3.30 18.06
C THR A 299 3.36 2.44 17.03
N LEU A 300 2.64 2.12 15.94
CA LEU A 300 3.19 1.32 14.84
C LEU A 300 4.35 2.06 14.16
N ARG A 301 4.20 3.39 14.00
CA ARG A 301 5.22 4.27 13.46
C ARG A 301 6.51 4.23 14.28
N GLU A 302 6.42 4.35 15.61
CA GLU A 302 7.60 4.25 16.49
C GLU A 302 8.33 2.91 16.32
N TYR A 303 7.58 1.80 16.31
CA TYR A 303 8.13 0.47 16.06
C TYR A 303 8.87 0.44 14.71
N ILE A 304 8.23 0.90 13.64
CA ILE A 304 8.80 0.87 12.28
C ILE A 304 10.09 1.69 12.22
N CYS A 305 10.06 2.95 12.68
CA CYS A 305 11.22 3.83 12.64
C CYS A 305 12.40 3.25 13.41
N GLN A 306 12.16 2.76 14.62
CA GLN A 306 13.23 2.23 15.46
C GLN A 306 13.79 0.91 14.91
N GLU A 307 12.92 0.00 14.41
CA GLU A 307 13.38 -1.26 13.84
C GLU A 307 14.13 -1.07 12.52
N LEU A 308 13.69 -0.14 11.66
CA LEU A 308 14.41 0.22 10.44
C LEU A 308 15.79 0.79 10.77
N LYS A 309 15.90 1.67 11.77
CA LYS A 309 17.19 2.17 12.28
C LYS A 309 18.09 1.04 12.77
N ASN A 310 17.56 0.16 13.62
CA ASN A 310 18.29 -0.98 14.17
C ASN A 310 18.81 -1.93 13.07
N LYS A 311 18.07 -2.05 11.97
CA LYS A 311 18.44 -2.85 10.78
C LYS A 311 19.32 -2.08 9.77
N GLY A 312 19.72 -0.85 10.11
CA GLY A 312 20.60 0.00 9.32
C GLY A 312 19.93 0.65 8.11
N PHE A 313 18.62 0.84 8.11
CA PHE A 313 17.89 1.67 7.14
C PHE A 313 17.86 3.13 7.60
N TYR A 314 19.01 3.61 8.05
CA TYR A 314 19.21 4.98 8.51
C TYR A 314 20.64 5.37 8.20
N ALA A 315 20.80 6.43 7.41
CA ALA A 315 22.08 7.00 7.05
C ALA A 315 22.60 7.88 8.20
N PRO A 316 23.89 7.80 8.55
CA PRO A 316 24.49 8.68 9.55
C PRO A 316 24.36 10.15 9.12
N PRO A 317 23.75 11.04 9.93
CA PRO A 317 23.53 12.43 9.54
C PRO A 317 24.81 13.24 9.30
N ASP A 318 25.92 12.79 9.88
CA ASP A 318 27.26 13.37 9.73
C ASP A 318 27.92 13.07 8.36
N LYS A 319 27.37 12.13 7.59
CA LYS A 319 27.89 11.76 6.25
C LYS A 319 27.09 12.47 5.16
N ILE A 320 27.46 13.71 4.86
CA ILE A 320 26.76 14.55 3.87
C ILE A 320 27.20 14.20 2.43
N GLU A 321 28.42 13.66 2.27
CA GLU A 321 28.97 13.29 0.97
C GLU A 321 28.38 11.97 0.45
N LEU A 322 27.84 12.02 -0.77
CA LEU A 322 27.12 10.89 -1.37
C LEU A 322 27.99 9.64 -1.54
N ASP A 323 29.27 9.80 -1.88
CA ASP A 323 30.20 8.68 -2.01
C ASP A 323 30.41 7.96 -0.65
N GLU A 324 30.50 8.71 0.45
CA GLU A 324 30.61 8.13 1.79
C GLU A 324 29.35 7.36 2.20
N LEU A 325 28.18 7.90 1.84
CA LEU A 325 26.89 7.23 2.06
C LEU A 325 26.78 5.95 1.24
N LEU A 326 27.13 5.98 -0.05
CA LEU A 326 27.07 4.79 -0.90
C LEU A 326 28.08 3.73 -0.43
N ARG A 327 29.28 4.12 0.00
CA ARG A 327 30.25 3.20 0.61
C ARG A 327 29.76 2.62 1.93
N TYR A 328 29.09 3.41 2.76
CA TYR A 328 28.49 2.93 4.01
C TYR A 328 27.49 1.81 3.74
N PHE A 329 26.61 1.97 2.76
CA PHE A 329 25.66 0.91 2.40
C PHE A 329 26.31 -0.27 1.65
N GLN A 330 27.49 -0.11 1.02
CA GLN A 330 28.27 -1.20 0.39
C GLN A 330 29.00 -2.08 1.39
N ALA A 331 29.53 -1.47 2.44
CA ALA A 331 30.28 -2.17 3.48
C ALA A 331 29.38 -2.85 4.53
N ALA A 332 28.14 -2.36 4.67
CA ALA A 332 27.09 -2.95 5.50
C ALA A 332 26.37 -4.06 4.73
#